data_AF-A0A834RFJ1-F1
#
_entry.id   AF-A0A834RFJ1-F1
#
_cell.length_a   1.000
_cell.length_b   1.000
_cell.length_c   1.000
_cell.angle_alpha   90.00
_cell.angle_beta   90.00
_cell.angle_gamma   90.00
#
_symmetry.space_group_name_H-M   'P 1'
#
loop_
_entity.id
_entity.type
_entity.pdbx_description
1 polymer ?
#
loop_
_entity_poly.entity_id
_entity_poly.type
_entity_poly.pdbx_seq_one_letter_code
_entity_poly.pdbx_strand_id
1 'polypeptide(L)'
;MSRKNRQSQQSCNDRPNRPLEFVQGFFYSIDLLKSRLIFLRENFPGTIPSLHLNYFDRIENCFDAMKQAWINLENSILLQNDRNEVSALIQSQKINDFQRKVTISHIERLRLIRLIRVMDPSNLTLDLILEKYRLVANYLMNFGLCHVPEI
;
A
#
# COMPACT_ATOMS: atom_id res chain seq x y z
N MET A 1 -23.77 62.53 -0.60
CA MET A 1 -23.47 61.74 0.62
C MET A 1 -23.59 60.26 0.29
N SER A 2 -22.46 59.54 0.34
CA SER A 2 -22.28 58.19 -0.21
C SER A 2 -22.98 57.09 0.59
N ARG A 3 -23.71 56.23 -0.14
CA ARG A 3 -24.15 54.91 0.34
C ARG A 3 -22.92 54.01 0.51
N LYS A 4 -22.56 53.67 1.75
CA LYS A 4 -21.58 52.63 2.07
C LYS A 4 -22.22 51.26 1.84
N ASN A 5 -22.04 50.72 0.64
CA ASN A 5 -21.99 49.28 0.42
C ASN A 5 -20.70 48.76 1.07
N ARG A 6 -20.81 48.00 2.16
CA ARG A 6 -19.72 47.12 2.61
C ARG A 6 -20.18 45.68 2.47
N GLN A 7 -19.54 45.07 1.48
CA GLN A 7 -19.58 43.65 1.15
C GLN A 7 -19.29 42.83 2.41
N SER A 8 -20.23 41.95 2.74
CA SER A 8 -19.95 40.71 3.44
C SER A 8 -19.04 39.86 2.55
N GLN A 9 -17.73 39.95 2.74
CA GLN A 9 -16.80 38.93 2.26
C GLN A 9 -16.99 37.69 3.12
N GLN A 10 -17.95 36.88 2.71
CA GLN A 10 -18.22 35.58 3.30
C GLN A 10 -17.28 34.56 2.64
N SER A 11 -16.51 33.92 3.51
CA SER A 11 -15.72 32.69 3.37
C SER A 11 -16.07 31.81 2.16
N CYS A 12 -15.05 31.44 1.38
CA CYS A 12 -15.05 30.28 0.49
C CYS A 12 -13.60 29.90 0.15
N ASN A 13 -12.81 29.49 1.13
CA ASN A 13 -11.55 28.76 0.85
C ASN A 13 -11.22 27.66 1.87
N ASP A 14 -12.21 27.21 2.64
CA ASP A 14 -12.14 25.90 3.29
C ASP A 14 -12.69 24.88 2.30
N ARG A 15 -11.88 24.46 1.32
CA ARG A 15 -12.14 23.14 0.73
C ARG A 15 -11.90 22.15 1.85
N PRO A 16 -12.92 21.41 2.32
CA PRO A 16 -12.67 20.38 3.30
C PRO A 16 -11.64 19.42 2.70
N ASN A 17 -10.60 19.11 3.47
CA ASN A 17 -9.72 17.97 3.24
C ASN A 17 -10.61 16.79 2.87
N ARG A 18 -10.72 16.48 1.57
CA ARG A 18 -11.45 15.29 1.13
C ARG A 18 -10.71 14.12 1.77
N PRO A 19 -11.38 13.26 2.53
CA PRO A 19 -10.65 12.22 3.24
C PRO A 19 -10.09 11.28 2.16
N LEU A 20 -8.81 10.95 2.33
CA LEU A 20 -8.09 9.93 1.58
C LEU A 20 -8.80 8.59 1.79
N GLU A 21 -9.76 8.19 0.96
CA GLU A 21 -10.68 7.10 1.34
C GLU A 21 -10.50 5.80 0.59
N PHE A 22 -10.12 5.81 -0.69
CA PHE A 22 -10.17 4.56 -1.45
C PHE A 22 -9.06 3.60 -1.05
N VAL A 23 -7.80 4.03 -1.03
CA VAL A 23 -6.68 3.11 -0.74
C VAL A 23 -6.66 2.66 0.72
N GLN A 24 -7.13 3.49 1.64
CA GLN A 24 -7.15 3.19 3.07
C GLN A 24 -8.01 1.96 3.37
N GLY A 25 -9.10 1.77 2.62
CA GLY A 25 -9.95 0.57 2.72
C GLY A 25 -9.19 -0.76 2.49
N PHE A 26 -8.01 -0.70 1.86
CA PHE A 26 -7.20 -1.88 1.55
C PHE A 26 -5.96 -2.03 2.45
N PHE A 27 -5.70 -1.10 3.38
CA PHE A 27 -4.52 -1.12 4.25
C PHE A 27 -4.50 -2.30 5.22
N TYR A 28 -5.67 -2.77 5.66
CA TYR A 28 -5.78 -3.96 6.50
C TYR A 28 -5.01 -5.17 5.92
N SER A 29 -5.10 -5.40 4.60
CA SER A 29 -4.39 -6.51 3.96
C SER A 29 -2.87 -6.31 3.89
N ILE A 30 -2.39 -5.06 3.93
CA ILE A 30 -0.97 -4.74 4.03
C ILE A 30 -0.47 -5.13 5.41
N ASP A 31 -1.15 -4.62 6.45
CA ASP A 31 -0.81 -4.89 7.85
C ASP A 31 -0.89 -6.36 8.20
N LEU A 32 -1.93 -7.04 7.73
CA LEU A 32 -2.10 -8.46 7.97
C LEU A 32 -1.01 -9.28 7.30
N LEU A 33 -0.59 -8.95 6.06
CA LEU A 33 0.49 -9.68 5.40
C LEU A 33 1.83 -9.46 6.12
N LYS A 34 2.15 -8.21 6.51
CA LYS A 34 3.33 -7.88 7.31
C LYS A 34 3.34 -8.66 8.63
N SER A 35 2.24 -8.64 9.38
CA SER A 35 2.09 -9.36 10.64
C SER A 35 2.28 -10.88 10.46
N ARG A 36 1.80 -11.46 9.36
CA ARG A 36 1.98 -12.89 9.09
C ARG A 36 3.43 -13.27 8.80
N LEU A 37 4.19 -12.40 8.14
CA LEU A 37 5.62 -12.62 7.94
C LEU A 37 6.40 -12.52 9.26
N ILE A 38 6.13 -11.49 10.07
CA ILE A 38 6.72 -11.33 11.40
C ILE A 38 6.44 -12.58 12.25
N PHE A 39 5.20 -13.07 12.24
CA PHE A 39 4.83 -14.29 12.94
C PHE A 39 5.68 -15.49 12.52
N LEU A 40 5.92 -15.70 11.22
CA LEU A 40 6.79 -16.78 10.75
C LEU A 40 8.22 -16.66 11.32
N ARG A 41 8.78 -15.45 11.28
CA ARG A 41 10.12 -15.16 11.80
C ARG A 41 10.21 -15.42 13.31
N GLU A 42 9.24 -14.94 14.08
CA GLU A 42 9.23 -15.04 15.54
C GLU A 42 8.97 -16.45 16.06
N ASN A 43 8.30 -17.29 15.26
CA ASN A 43 8.00 -18.68 15.61
C ASN A 43 9.00 -19.69 15.05
N PHE A 44 10.10 -19.22 14.43
CA PHE A 44 11.18 -20.12 14.03
C PHE A 44 11.89 -20.67 15.27
N PRO A 45 11.98 -22.01 15.46
CA PRO A 45 12.59 -22.58 16.66
C PRO A 45 14.11 -22.42 16.74
N GLY A 46 14.76 -22.06 15.64
CA GLY A 46 16.22 -21.90 15.57
C GLY A 46 16.70 -20.46 15.65
N THR A 47 18.00 -20.27 15.52
CA THR A 47 18.60 -18.93 15.39
C THR A 47 18.62 -18.52 13.92
N ILE A 48 18.11 -17.33 13.61
CA ILE A 48 18.13 -16.77 12.26
C ILE A 48 19.49 -16.09 12.04
N PRO A 49 20.26 -16.45 10.99
CA PRO A 49 21.48 -15.74 10.63
C PRO A 49 21.22 -14.24 10.38
N SER A 50 22.16 -13.39 10.80
CA SER A 50 22.04 -11.93 10.69
C SER A 50 21.80 -11.42 9.26
N LEU A 51 22.39 -12.09 8.26
CA LEU A 51 22.15 -11.79 6.85
C LEU A 51 20.66 -11.89 6.47
N HIS A 52 19.97 -12.92 6.96
CA HIS A 52 18.55 -13.13 6.68
C HIS A 52 17.66 -12.19 7.49
N LEU A 53 18.04 -11.82 8.71
CA LEU A 53 17.32 -10.81 9.50
C LEU A 53 17.25 -9.47 8.76
N ASN A 54 18.39 -8.99 8.23
CA ASN A 54 18.43 -7.77 7.44
C ASN A 54 17.53 -7.81 6.21
N TYR A 55 17.43 -8.97 5.56
CA TYR A 55 16.53 -9.18 4.43
C TYR A 55 15.06 -9.14 4.85
N PHE A 56 14.70 -9.81 5.95
CA PHE A 56 13.34 -9.82 6.49
C PHE A 56 12.88 -8.42 6.88
N ASP A 57 13.71 -7.67 7.60
CA ASP A 57 13.40 -6.30 8.03
C ASP A 57 13.14 -5.37 6.83
N ARG A 58 13.93 -5.49 5.76
CA ARG A 58 13.73 -4.70 4.53
C ARG A 58 12.35 -4.97 3.91
N ILE A 59 11.95 -6.23 3.82
CA ILE A 59 10.63 -6.60 3.28
C ILE A 59 9.50 -6.09 4.19
N GLU A 60 9.66 -6.22 5.50
CA GLU A 60 8.67 -5.73 6.46
C GLU A 60 8.48 -4.21 6.37
N ASN A 61 9.57 -3.46 6.20
CA ASN A 61 9.54 -2.00 6.05
C ASN A 61 8.96 -1.56 4.70
N CYS A 62 9.05 -2.38 3.65
CA CYS A 62 8.45 -2.08 2.35
C CYS A 62 6.92 -1.97 2.39
N PHE A 63 6.25 -2.59 3.37
CA PHE A 63 4.81 -2.45 3.52
C PHE A 63 4.38 -1.04 3.94
N ASP A 64 5.16 -0.38 4.79
CA ASP A 64 4.87 0.99 5.20
C ASP A 64 5.13 1.97 4.05
N ALA A 65 6.22 1.75 3.31
CA ALA A 65 6.51 2.48 2.07
C ALA A 65 5.39 2.30 1.03
N MET A 66 4.87 1.08 0.88
CA MET A 66 3.75 0.76 0.01
C MET A 66 2.49 1.56 0.35
N LYS A 67 2.12 1.69 1.64
CA LYS A 67 0.96 2.51 2.05
C LYS A 67 1.12 3.97 1.59
N GLN A 68 2.30 4.55 1.84
CA GLN A 68 2.58 5.93 1.45
C GLN A 68 2.59 6.12 -0.07
N ALA A 69 3.15 5.16 -0.81
CA ALA A 69 3.14 5.19 -2.28
C ALA A 69 1.70 5.19 -2.83
N TRP A 70 0.79 4.38 -2.28
CA TRP A 70 -0.61 4.37 -2.69
C TRP A 70 -1.35 5.67 -2.38
N ILE A 71 -1.12 6.25 -1.20
CA ILE A 71 -1.66 7.57 -0.82
C ILE A 71 -1.18 8.64 -1.81
N ASN A 72 0.12 8.68 -2.09
CA ASN A 72 0.71 9.66 -2.99
C ASN A 72 0.18 9.50 -4.42
N LEU A 73 0.03 8.25 -4.89
CA LEU A 73 -0.52 7.98 -6.20
C LEU A 73 -2.00 8.38 -6.29
N GLU A 74 -2.83 8.05 -5.29
CA GLU A 74 -4.24 8.48 -5.22
C GLU A 74 -4.33 10.01 -5.29
N ASN A 75 -3.57 10.71 -4.44
CA ASN A 75 -3.53 12.17 -4.44
C ASN A 75 -3.09 12.75 -5.78
N SER A 76 -2.05 12.18 -6.39
CA SER A 76 -1.53 12.64 -7.68
C SER A 76 -2.57 12.52 -8.80
N ILE A 77 -3.41 11.47 -8.75
CA ILE A 77 -4.49 11.27 -9.71
C ILE A 77 -5.60 12.28 -9.39
N LEU A 78 -6.05 12.39 -8.14
CA LEU A 78 -7.17 13.26 -7.76
C LEU A 78 -6.89 14.77 -7.94
N LEU A 79 -5.62 15.20 -7.82
CA LEU A 79 -5.24 16.61 -7.97
C LEU A 79 -5.16 17.08 -9.42
N GLN A 80 -5.21 16.17 -10.41
CA GLN A 80 -5.26 16.54 -11.83
C GLN A 80 -6.64 17.14 -12.16
N ASN A 81 -6.71 18.48 -12.10
CA ASN A 81 -7.88 19.26 -12.49
C ASN A 81 -7.70 19.77 -13.92
N ASP A 82 -8.51 19.28 -14.86
CA ASP A 82 -8.61 19.88 -16.18
C ASP A 82 -10.07 20.05 -16.60
N ARG A 83 -10.36 21.17 -17.27
CA ARG A 83 -11.72 21.71 -17.46
C ARG A 83 -12.41 21.28 -18.76
N ASN A 84 -11.84 20.33 -19.50
CA ASN A 84 -12.31 19.95 -20.84
C ASN A 84 -12.81 18.49 -20.85
N GLU A 85 -13.87 18.18 -21.61
CA GLU A 85 -14.51 16.84 -21.63
C GLU A 85 -13.57 15.68 -21.96
N VAL A 86 -12.67 15.86 -22.94
CA VAL A 86 -11.64 14.87 -23.29
C VAL A 86 -10.73 14.58 -22.08
N SER A 87 -10.42 15.61 -21.30
CA SER A 87 -9.62 15.45 -20.09
C SER A 87 -10.37 14.75 -18.96
N ALA A 88 -11.69 14.97 -18.85
CA ALA A 88 -12.53 14.26 -17.89
C ALA A 88 -12.58 12.75 -18.19
N LEU A 89 -12.65 12.37 -19.47
CA LEU A 89 -12.61 10.97 -19.89
C LEU A 89 -11.25 10.31 -19.56
N ILE A 90 -10.14 10.96 -19.89
CA ILE A 90 -8.79 10.49 -19.56
C ILE A 90 -8.63 10.34 -18.05
N GLN A 91 -9.13 11.32 -17.29
CA GLN A 91 -9.08 11.30 -15.83
C GLN A 91 -9.88 10.13 -15.25
N SER A 92 -11.07 9.86 -15.77
CA SER A 92 -11.88 8.70 -15.37
C SER A 92 -11.17 7.38 -15.65
N GLN A 93 -10.52 7.24 -16.81
CA GLN A 93 -9.73 6.05 -17.14
C GLN A 93 -8.58 5.84 -16.16
N LYS A 94 -7.81 6.90 -15.84
CA LYS A 94 -6.73 6.83 -14.85
C LYS A 94 -7.23 6.39 -13.47
N ILE A 95 -8.36 6.94 -13.01
CA ILE A 95 -8.99 6.54 -11.74
C ILE A 95 -9.38 5.06 -11.77
N ASN A 96 -10.05 4.61 -12.83
CA ASN A 96 -10.48 3.22 -12.96
C ASN A 96 -9.30 2.24 -12.99
N ASP A 97 -8.23 2.56 -13.74
CA ASP A 97 -7.02 1.76 -13.80
C ASP A 97 -6.31 1.68 -12.45
N PHE A 98 -6.26 2.81 -11.75
CA PHE A 98 -5.71 2.87 -10.40
C PHE A 98 -6.51 2.01 -9.42
N GLN A 99 -7.83 2.18 -9.38
CA GLN A 99 -8.72 1.40 -8.52
C GLN A 99 -8.56 -0.10 -8.79
N ARG A 100 -8.54 -0.49 -10.07
CA ARG A 100 -8.30 -1.87 -10.48
C ARG A 100 -6.96 -2.40 -9.98
N LYS A 101 -5.87 -1.64 -10.12
CA LYS A 101 -4.53 -2.03 -9.64
C LYS A 101 -4.51 -2.24 -8.13
N VAL A 102 -5.09 -1.32 -7.36
CA VAL A 102 -5.19 -1.42 -5.90
C VAL A 102 -5.99 -2.66 -5.49
N THR A 103 -7.14 -2.92 -6.13
CA THR A 103 -7.98 -4.09 -5.85
C THR A 103 -7.25 -5.41 -6.18
N ILE A 104 -6.60 -5.50 -7.34
CA ILE A 104 -5.80 -6.68 -7.70
C ILE A 104 -4.69 -6.91 -6.67
N SER A 105 -3.97 -5.84 -6.31
CA SER A 105 -2.93 -5.89 -5.29
C SER A 105 -3.47 -6.38 -3.94
N HIS A 106 -4.66 -5.93 -3.53
CA HIS A 106 -5.33 -6.38 -2.31
C HIS A 106 -5.68 -7.87 -2.34
N ILE A 107 -6.30 -8.35 -3.42
CA ILE A 107 -6.65 -9.76 -3.58
C ILE A 107 -5.40 -10.63 -3.51
N GLU A 108 -4.31 -10.19 -4.15
CA GLU A 108 -3.04 -10.91 -4.12
C GLU A 108 -2.49 -10.99 -2.69
N ARG A 109 -2.49 -9.89 -1.92
CA ARG A 109 -2.10 -9.94 -0.49
C ARG A 109 -2.95 -10.93 0.30
N LEU A 110 -4.26 -10.97 0.08
CA LEU A 110 -5.13 -11.95 0.74
C LEU A 110 -4.78 -13.39 0.36
N ARG A 111 -4.42 -13.64 -0.89
CA ARG A 111 -3.91 -14.95 -1.34
C ARG A 111 -2.64 -15.32 -0.58
N LEU A 112 -1.67 -14.41 -0.50
CA LEU A 112 -0.41 -14.62 0.23
C LEU A 112 -0.62 -14.87 1.73
N ILE A 113 -1.50 -14.10 2.35
CA ILE A 113 -1.89 -14.27 3.75
C ILE A 113 -2.44 -15.68 3.99
N ARG A 114 -3.32 -16.17 3.11
CA ARG A 114 -3.89 -17.52 3.23
C ARG A 114 -2.82 -18.60 3.11
N LEU A 115 -1.88 -18.44 2.17
CA LEU A 115 -0.76 -19.38 1.99
C LEU A 115 0.14 -19.45 3.23
N ILE A 116 0.41 -18.31 3.87
CA ILE A 116 1.21 -18.27 5.11
C ILE A 116 0.41 -18.83 6.29
N ARG A 117 -0.88 -18.53 6.40
CA ARG A 117 -1.72 -18.91 7.54
C ARG A 117 -1.87 -20.41 7.72
N VAL A 118 -1.84 -21.18 6.64
CA VAL A 118 -2.00 -22.64 6.69
C VAL A 118 -0.72 -23.38 7.08
N MET A 119 0.38 -22.65 7.32
CA MET A 119 1.63 -23.25 7.76
C MET A 119 1.53 -23.66 9.23
N ASP A 120 1.94 -24.90 9.51
CA ASP A 120 2.04 -25.43 10.87
C ASP A 120 3.31 -24.89 11.55
N PRO A 121 3.20 -24.17 12.68
CA PRO A 121 4.35 -23.68 13.44
C PRO A 121 5.36 -24.76 13.80
N SER A 122 4.91 -26.00 14.05
CA SER A 122 5.79 -27.11 14.41
C SER A 122 6.67 -27.59 13.26
N ASN A 123 6.35 -27.20 12.02
CA ASN A 123 7.07 -27.59 10.81
C ASN A 123 7.85 -26.43 10.17
N LEU A 124 8.02 -25.30 10.88
CA LEU A 124 8.73 -24.14 10.35
C LEU A 124 10.23 -24.40 10.27
N THR A 125 10.75 -24.43 9.03
CA THR A 125 12.19 -24.39 8.75
C THR A 125 12.58 -23.01 8.22
N LEU A 126 13.86 -22.66 8.34
CA LEU A 126 14.37 -21.40 7.80
C LEU A 126 14.15 -21.29 6.28
N ASP A 127 14.31 -22.39 5.55
CA ASP A 127 14.09 -22.44 4.11
C ASP A 127 12.64 -22.11 3.73
N LEU A 128 11.67 -22.66 4.46
CA LEU A 128 10.26 -22.36 4.25
C LEU A 128 9.95 -20.89 4.53
N ILE A 129 10.52 -20.31 5.59
CA ILE A 129 10.35 -18.89 5.91
C ILE A 129 10.96 -18.03 4.79
N LEU A 130 12.19 -18.33 4.37
CA LEU A 130 12.85 -17.63 3.27
C LEU A 130 12.05 -17.70 1.97
N GLU A 131 11.49 -18.87 1.66
CA GLU A 131 10.60 -19.06 0.51
C GLU A 131 9.41 -18.10 0.57
N LYS A 132 8.74 -17.96 1.73
CA LYS A 132 7.58 -17.06 1.87
C LYS A 132 7.97 -15.59 1.78
N TYR A 133 9.09 -15.19 2.40
CA TYR A 133 9.61 -13.83 2.27
C TYR A 133 10.01 -13.52 0.82
N ARG A 134 10.65 -14.44 0.10
CA ARG A 134 10.98 -14.28 -1.35
C ARG A 134 9.72 -14.14 -2.20
N LEU A 135 8.70 -14.93 -1.94
CA LEU A 135 7.44 -14.86 -2.66
C LEU A 135 6.76 -13.49 -2.44
N VAL A 136 6.77 -12.98 -1.20
CA VAL A 136 6.29 -11.63 -0.90
C VAL A 136 7.16 -10.54 -1.52
N ALA A 137 8.49 -10.69 -1.50
CA ALA A 137 9.41 -9.76 -2.14
C ALA A 137 9.14 -9.62 -3.64
N ASN A 138 8.97 -10.75 -4.34
CA ASN A 138 8.61 -10.77 -5.77
C ASN A 138 7.28 -10.05 -6.02
N TYR A 139 6.29 -10.26 -5.15
CA TYR A 139 5.06 -9.50 -5.18
C TYR A 139 5.32 -7.98 -5.03
N LEU A 140 6.09 -7.54 -4.03
CA LEU A 140 6.38 -6.12 -3.79
C LEU A 140 7.13 -5.47 -4.98
N MET A 141 8.05 -6.19 -5.61
CA MET A 141 8.76 -5.74 -6.81
C MET A 141 7.83 -5.60 -8.02
N ASN A 142 6.93 -6.56 -8.24
CA ASN A 142 5.99 -6.54 -9.38
C ASN A 142 5.00 -5.37 -9.34
N PHE A 143 4.72 -4.82 -8.16
CA PHE A 143 3.90 -3.61 -8.03
C PHE A 143 4.70 -2.31 -8.10
N GLY A 144 6.03 -2.39 -8.28
CA GLY A 144 6.92 -1.23 -8.45
C GLY A 144 7.11 -0.41 -7.17
N LEU A 145 6.86 -1.00 -6.01
CA LEU A 145 6.76 -0.26 -4.74
C LEU A 145 8.03 -0.33 -3.88
N CYS A 146 8.94 -1.24 -4.21
CA CYS A 146 10.21 -1.39 -3.50
C CYS A 146 11.28 -2.06 -4.36
N HIS A 147 12.52 -1.60 -4.22
CA HIS A 147 13.69 -2.38 -4.62
C HIS A 147 14.04 -3.32 -3.48
N VAL A 148 13.75 -4.61 -3.65
CA VAL A 148 14.21 -5.65 -2.72
C VAL A 148 15.55 -6.17 -3.23
N PRO A 149 16.64 -6.13 -2.45
CA PRO A 149 17.91 -6.71 -2.85
C PRO A 149 17.82 -8.24 -2.90
N GLU A 150 18.54 -8.86 -3.82
CA GLU A 150 18.74 -10.30 -3.82
C GLU A 150 19.61 -10.71 -2.60
N ILE A 151 19.33 -11.88 -2.02
CA ILE A 151 20.19 -12.52 -1.01
C ILE A 151 21.12 -13.47 -1.72
#